data_AF-A0AAJ2YYU0-F1
#
_entry.id   AF-A0AAJ2YYU0-F1
#
_cell.length_a   1.000
_cell.length_b   1.000
_cell.length_c   1.000
_cell.angle_alpha   90.00
_cell.angle_beta   90.00
_cell.angle_gamma   90.00
#
_symmetry.space_group_name_H-M   'P 1'
#
loop_
_entity.id
_entity.type
_entity.pdbx_description
1 polymer ?
#
loop_
_entity_poly.entity_id
_entity_poly.type
_entity_poly.pdbx_seq_one_letter_code
_entity_poly.pdbx_strand_id
1 'polypeptide(L)' 'MTLLMPMAPNTWLMGFEIFALILIVPTVMYFAGHRILRPFPVLFNALHWIFGAYMMYVFVAGVSTLMFG' A
#
# COMPACT_ATOMS: atom_id res chain seq x y z
N MET A 1 21.04 -1.03 15.20
CA MET A 1 19.88 -1.85 15.58
C MET A 1 19.12 -2.21 14.32
N THR A 2 19.49 -3.32 13.70
CA THR A 2 18.74 -3.92 12.60
C THR A 2 17.57 -4.67 13.22
N LEU A 3 16.35 -4.19 12.97
CA LEU A 3 15.10 -4.87 13.28
C LEU A 3 15.00 -6.09 12.36
N LEU A 4 15.70 -7.17 12.71
CA LEU A 4 15.48 -8.48 12.13
C LEU A 4 14.25 -9.08 12.80
N MET A 5 13.07 -8.75 12.29
CA MET A 5 11.91 -9.61 12.52
C MET A 5 12.16 -10.93 11.76
N PRO A 6 12.27 -12.08 12.43
CA PRO A 6 12.38 -13.35 11.76
C PRO A 6 10.98 -13.71 11.25
N MET A 7 10.57 -13.20 10.09
CA MET A 7 9.36 -13.67 9.43
C MET A 7 9.67 -14.97 8.70
N ALA A 8 9.58 -16.08 9.43
CA ALA A 8 9.38 -17.38 8.83
C ALA A 8 7.97 -17.41 8.19
N PRO A 9 7.81 -17.77 6.90
CA PRO A 9 6.54 -17.69 6.20
C PRO A 9 5.72 -18.96 6.47
N ASN A 10 4.87 -18.97 7.50
CA ASN A 10 4.23 -20.22 7.94
C ASN A 10 2.70 -20.23 7.82
N THR A 11 2.03 -19.17 7.36
CA THR A 11 0.57 -19.21 7.14
C THR A 11 0.11 -18.35 5.98
N TRP A 12 -0.85 -18.87 5.19
CA TRP A 12 -1.64 -18.10 4.22
C TRP A 12 -2.34 -16.89 4.86
N LEU A 13 -2.70 -17.00 6.14
CA LEU A 13 -3.34 -15.94 6.91
C LEU A 13 -2.43 -14.71 7.07
N MET A 14 -1.14 -14.91 7.38
CA MET A 14 -0.19 -13.79 7.50
C MET A 14 -0.01 -13.08 6.16
N GLY A 15 0.04 -13.83 5.05
CA GLY A 15 0.08 -13.26 3.70
C GLY A 15 -1.17 -12.44 3.38
N PHE A 16 -2.35 -12.93 3.78
CA PHE A 16 -3.62 -12.22 3.63
C PHE A 16 -3.67 -10.94 4.48
N GLU A 17 -3.23 -10.99 5.73
CA GLU A 17 -3.19 -9.82 6.64
C GLU A 17 -2.25 -8.73 6.12
N ILE A 18 -1.07 -9.11 5.64
CA ILE A 18 -0.10 -8.17 5.04
C ILE A 18 -0.69 -7.56 3.77
N PHE A 19 -1.31 -8.36 2.91
CA PHE A 19 -1.95 -7.87 1.69
C PHE A 19 -3.11 -6.92 2.01
N ALA A 20 -3.94 -7.26 2.99
CA ALA A 20 -5.01 -6.41 3.47
C ALA A 20 -4.47 -5.09 4.03
N LEU A 21 -3.39 -5.10 4.82
CA LEU A 21 -2.73 -3.89 5.32
C LEU A 21 -2.22 -2.99 4.19
N ILE A 22 -1.54 -3.58 3.20
CA ILE A 22 -0.99 -2.92 2.02
C ILE A 22 -2.10 -2.26 1.19
N LEU A 23 -3.32 -2.79 1.18
CA LEU A 23 -4.44 -2.18 0.46
C LEU A 23 -5.25 -1.19 1.32
N ILE A 24 -5.59 -1.56 2.54
CA ILE A 24 -6.56 -0.82 3.38
C ILE A 24 -5.93 0.47 3.90
N VAL A 25 -4.72 0.42 4.45
CA VAL A 25 -4.06 1.60 5.05
C VAL A 25 -3.92 2.75 4.05
N PRO A 26 -3.33 2.56 2.85
CA PRO A 26 -3.20 3.65 1.89
C PRO A 26 -4.55 4.11 1.36
N THR A 27 -5.56 3.23 1.27
CA THR A 27 -6.92 3.62 0.89
C THR A 27 -7.54 4.56 1.92
N VAL A 28 -7.47 4.21 3.22
CA VAL A 28 -7.96 5.06 4.32
C VAL A 28 -7.20 6.39 4.35
N MET A 29 -5.88 6.36 4.21
CA MET A 29 -5.06 7.57 4.13
C MET A 29 -5.45 8.46 2.95
N TYR A 30 -5.68 7.87 1.78
CA TYR A 30 -6.10 8.59 0.59
C TYR A 30 -7.47 9.27 0.80
N PHE A 31 -8.46 8.57 1.36
CA PHE A 31 -9.78 9.16 1.62
C PHE A 31 -9.75 10.25 2.69
N ALA A 32 -8.99 10.04 3.78
CA ALA A 32 -8.80 11.05 4.81
C ALA A 32 -8.11 12.29 4.22
N GLY A 33 -7.03 12.08 3.46
CA GLY A 33 -6.30 13.14 2.76
C GLY A 33 -7.17 13.85 1.73
N HIS A 34 -8.01 13.14 0.97
CA HIS A 34 -8.96 13.73 0.02
C HIS A 34 -9.92 14.71 0.70
N ARG A 35 -10.44 14.34 1.88
CA ARG A 35 -11.35 15.19 2.65
C ARG A 35 -10.65 16.44 3.19
N ILE A 36 -9.42 16.30 3.69
CA ILE A 36 -8.67 17.38 4.34
C ILE A 36 -8.06 18.33 3.30
N LEU A 37 -7.48 17.79 2.23
CA LEU A 37 -6.72 18.54 1.22
C LEU A 37 -7.60 19.13 0.11
N ARG A 38 -8.93 18.94 0.18
CA ARG A 38 -9.89 19.48 -0.78
C ARG A 38 -9.69 20.99 -1.08
N PRO A 39 -9.36 21.85 -0.09
CA PRO A 39 -9.08 23.28 -0.34
C PRO A 39 -7.72 23.55 -1.02
N PHE A 40 -6.81 22.57 -1.05
CA PHE A 40 -5.44 22.70 -1.54
C PHE A 40 -5.21 21.83 -2.78
N PRO A 41 -5.57 22.31 -3.99
CA PRO A 41 -5.64 21.48 -5.19
C PRO A 41 -4.28 20.86 -5.59
N VAL A 42 -3.17 21.55 -5.35
CA VAL A 42 -1.82 21.03 -5.65
C VAL A 42 -1.46 19.86 -4.74
N LEU A 43 -1.69 20.01 -3.44
CA LEU A 43 -1.47 18.96 -2.44
C LEU A 43 -2.42 17.77 -2.65
N PHE A 44 -3.66 18.05 -3.02
CA PHE A 44 -4.64 17.03 -3.38
C PHE A 44 -4.18 16.21 -4.61
N ASN A 45 -3.71 16.89 -5.65
CA ASN A 45 -3.19 16.24 -6.84
C ASN A 45 -1.93 15.40 -6.53
N ALA A 46 -1.03 15.91 -5.70
CA ALA A 46 0.14 15.15 -5.25
C ALA A 46 -0.26 13.88 -4.48
N LEU A 47 -1.23 13.98 -3.57
CA LEU A 47 -1.77 12.80 -2.86
C LEU A 47 -2.34 11.77 -3.84
N HIS A 48 -3.08 12.23 -4.86
CA HIS A 48 -3.65 11.36 -5.87
C HIS A 48 -2.58 10.64 -6.69
N TRP A 49 -1.53 11.35 -7.10
CA TRP A 49 -0.38 10.77 -7.79
C TRP A 49 0.35 9.74 -6.94
N ILE A 50 0.63 10.06 -5.67
CA ILE A 50 1.31 9.14 -4.74
C ILE A 50 0.48 7.87 -4.54
N PHE A 51 -0.83 8.01 -4.33
CA PHE A 51 -1.73 6.88 -4.19
C PHE A 51 -1.77 6.00 -5.45
N GLY A 52 -1.93 6.62 -6.63
CA GLY A 52 -1.93 5.90 -7.90
C GLY A 52 -0.61 5.16 -8.18
N ALA A 53 0.53 5.82 -7.94
CA ALA A 53 1.85 5.20 -8.10
C ALA A 53 2.06 4.02 -7.15
N TYR A 54 1.61 4.15 -5.90
CA TYR A 54 1.65 3.07 -4.92
C TYR A 54 0.80 1.86 -5.36
N MET A 55 -0.44 2.10 -5.79
CA MET A 55 -1.32 1.03 -6.27
C MET A 55 -0.72 0.31 -7.50
N MET A 56 -0.08 1.06 -8.40
CA MET A 56 0.61 0.48 -9.55
C MET A 56 1.77 -0.41 -9.11
N TYR A 57 2.59 0.07 -8.17
CA TYR A 57 3.69 -0.71 -7.61
C TYR A 57 3.22 -2.01 -6.95
N VAL A 58 2.19 -1.94 -6.09
CA VAL A 58 1.62 -3.12 -5.42
C VAL A 58 1.07 -4.12 -6.44
N PHE A 59 0.41 -3.64 -7.48
CA PHE A 59 -0.09 -4.51 -8.55
C PHE A 59 1.05 -5.22 -9.29
N VAL A 60 2.09 -4.48 -9.69
CA VAL A 60 3.25 -5.08 -10.38
C VAL A 60 3.98 -6.07 -9.49
N ALA A 61 4.18 -5.73 -8.21
CA ALA A 61 4.80 -6.62 -7.23
C ALA A 61 3.97 -7.90 -7.05
N GLY A 62 2.65 -7.78 -6.89
CA GLY A 62 1.74 -8.91 -6.76
C GLY A 62 1.77 -9.83 -7.98
N VAL A 63 1.68 -9.26 -9.20
CA VAL A 63 1.78 -10.03 -10.44
C VAL A 63 3.14 -10.71 -10.55
N SER A 64 4.23 -10.00 -10.25
CA SER A 64 5.59 -10.56 -10.31
C SER A 64 5.77 -11.72 -9.34
N THR A 65 5.25 -11.60 -8.11
CA THR A 65 5.27 -12.69 -7.13
C THR A 65 4.45 -13.89 -7.61
N LEU A 66 3.29 -13.69 -8.25
CA LEU A 66 2.50 -14.81 -8.79
C LEU A 66 3.15 -15.48 -10.01
N MET A 67 3.91 -14.73 -10.81
CA MET A 67 4.54 -15.24 -12.03
C MET A 67 5.89 -15.90 -11.77
N PHE A 68 6.66 -15.43 -10.78
CA PHE A 68 8.06 -15.79 -10.59
C PHE A 68 8.41 -16.24 -9.16
N GLY A 69 7.46 -16.17 -8.22
CA GLY A 69 7.62 -16.55 -6.82
C GLY A 69 7.16 -17.98 -6.52
#